data_AF-A0A2V6NPG6-F1
#
_entry.id   AF-A0A2V6NPG6-F1
#
_cell.length_a   1.000
_cell.length_b   1.000
_cell.length_c   1.000
_cell.angle_alpha   90.00
_cell.angle_beta   90.00
_cell.angle_gamma   90.00
#
_symmetry.space_group_name_H-M   'P 1'
#
loop_
_entity.id
_entity.type
_entity.pdbx_description
1 polymer ?
#
loop_
_entity_poly.entity_id
_entity_poly.type
_entity_poly.pdbx_seq_one_letter_code
_entity_poly.pdbx_strand_id
1 'polypeptide(L)'
;MGQPIFLDYDREALDREYDNRGKVTDFAHYLARYTTESAMARREVPCRLDVRYGPGAGETLDIFPAPGSAPAPIHVFVHGGYWRALDKADFSYVVRAFRPAGATVVVINYALLPSVDMDELVRQCRAAVAWVYQNARSFGGDAQRLFVSGHSAGGHLAAMLMSTDWPAFAGLPADVITAGCGISGLYDLEPIRLCYLNADLRLGPEQARRNSPIHTVPARSGPLLLAVGGLEGAEYHRQTDELALAWQKRGLACEVMDMAGQNHFTIADQLTDPASELSRAILRQMGLR
;
A
#
# COMPACT_ATOMS: atom_id res chain seq x y z
N MET A 1 21.71 -15.62 -23.48
CA MET A 1 21.43 -14.39 -22.71
C MET A 1 21.09 -13.32 -23.73
N GLY A 2 19.92 -12.71 -23.59
CA GLY A 2 19.48 -11.61 -24.45
C GLY A 2 20.26 -10.32 -24.15
N GLN A 3 20.04 -9.29 -24.95
CA GLN A 3 20.56 -7.95 -24.67
C GLN A 3 19.89 -7.39 -23.40
N PRO A 4 20.63 -6.80 -22.45
CA PRO A 4 20.03 -6.16 -21.27
C PRO A 4 19.07 -5.04 -21.68
N ILE A 5 17.91 -5.00 -21.02
CA ILE A 5 16.88 -3.96 -21.20
C ILE A 5 16.72 -3.08 -19.97
N PHE A 6 17.14 -3.55 -18.80
CA PHE A 6 17.12 -2.80 -17.55
C PHE A 6 18.23 -3.32 -16.63
N LEU A 7 19.15 -2.45 -16.21
CA LEU A 7 20.39 -2.85 -15.53
C LEU A 7 21.06 -4.01 -16.28
N ASP A 8 21.33 -5.11 -15.58
CA ASP A 8 21.96 -6.31 -16.13
C ASP A 8 20.93 -7.38 -16.58
N TYR A 9 19.63 -7.07 -16.52
CA TYR A 9 18.56 -8.00 -16.89
C TYR A 9 18.22 -7.91 -18.38
N ASP A 10 18.22 -9.07 -19.05
CA ASP A 10 17.42 -9.24 -20.27
C ASP A 10 15.93 -9.36 -19.93
N ARG A 11 15.06 -9.40 -20.96
CA ARG A 11 13.61 -9.46 -20.78
C ARG A 11 13.16 -10.64 -19.91
N GLU A 12 13.70 -11.83 -20.15
CA GLU A 12 13.28 -13.04 -19.46
C GLU A 12 13.70 -13.02 -17.98
N ALA A 13 14.91 -12.50 -17.71
CA ALA A 13 15.37 -12.29 -16.34
C ALA A 13 14.52 -11.25 -15.60
N LEU A 14 14.16 -10.15 -16.25
CA LEU A 14 13.30 -9.12 -15.68
C LEU A 14 11.87 -9.64 -15.41
N ASP A 15 11.32 -10.44 -16.32
CA ASP A 15 10.01 -11.06 -16.15
C ASP A 15 9.97 -11.98 -14.93
N ARG A 16 11.02 -12.79 -14.72
CA ARG A 16 11.16 -13.62 -13.52
C ARG A 16 11.23 -12.79 -12.25
N GLU A 17 11.83 -11.59 -12.28
CA GLU A 17 11.91 -10.74 -11.09
C GLU A 17 10.52 -10.35 -10.57
N TYR A 18 9.55 -10.13 -11.46
CA TYR A 18 8.20 -9.68 -11.12
C TYR A 18 7.14 -10.81 -11.10
N ASP A 19 7.50 -12.04 -11.47
CA ASP A 19 6.61 -13.20 -11.34
C ASP A 19 6.60 -13.79 -9.92
N ASN A 20 5.98 -13.07 -8.98
CA ASN A 20 5.83 -13.54 -7.60
C ASN A 20 5.05 -14.86 -7.49
N ARG A 21 4.12 -15.12 -8.42
CA ARG A 21 3.31 -16.35 -8.44
C ARG A 21 4.14 -17.55 -8.90
N GLY A 22 5.06 -17.35 -9.84
CA GLY A 22 6.05 -18.35 -10.22
C GLY A 22 7.09 -18.63 -9.12
N LYS A 23 7.45 -17.62 -8.31
CA LYS A 23 8.40 -17.75 -7.20
C LYS A 23 7.84 -18.46 -5.97
N VAL A 24 6.55 -18.34 -5.70
CA VAL A 24 5.90 -18.92 -4.51
C VAL A 24 4.89 -19.98 -4.93
N THR A 25 5.27 -21.26 -4.81
CA THR A 25 4.49 -22.40 -5.30
C THR A 25 3.07 -22.47 -4.72
N ASP A 26 2.87 -22.05 -3.47
CA ASP A 26 1.58 -22.09 -2.78
C ASP A 26 0.84 -20.74 -2.77
N PHE A 27 1.14 -19.83 -3.70
CA PHE A 27 0.51 -18.49 -3.74
C PHE A 27 -1.02 -18.55 -3.70
N ALA A 28 -1.62 -19.54 -4.36
CA ALA A 28 -3.07 -19.72 -4.41
C ALA A 28 -3.68 -20.00 -3.03
N HIS A 29 -2.95 -20.70 -2.16
CA HIS A 29 -3.37 -20.94 -0.78
C HIS A 29 -3.44 -19.63 0.01
N TYR A 30 -2.40 -18.78 -0.10
CA TYR A 30 -2.39 -17.47 0.56
C TYR A 30 -3.50 -16.55 0.08
N LEU A 31 -3.75 -16.48 -1.23
CA LEU A 31 -4.85 -15.68 -1.78
C LEU A 31 -6.22 -16.18 -1.28
N ALA A 32 -6.44 -17.50 -1.27
CA ALA A 32 -7.68 -18.07 -0.73
C ALA A 32 -7.84 -17.74 0.78
N ARG A 33 -6.73 -17.75 1.53
CA ARG A 33 -6.71 -17.39 2.94
C ARG A 33 -7.06 -15.93 3.16
N TYR A 34 -6.53 -14.99 2.36
CA TYR A 34 -6.90 -13.57 2.39
C TYR A 34 -8.40 -13.37 2.23
N THR A 35 -8.99 -13.95 1.18
CA THR A 35 -10.43 -13.85 0.93
C THR A 35 -11.24 -14.45 2.07
N THR A 36 -10.84 -15.63 2.58
CA THR A 36 -11.53 -16.30 3.69
C THR A 36 -11.48 -15.48 4.98
N GLU A 37 -10.29 -15.05 5.39
CA GLU A 37 -10.10 -14.25 6.60
C GLU A 37 -10.80 -12.90 6.53
N SER A 38 -10.79 -12.25 5.35
CA SER A 38 -11.50 -11.00 5.11
C SER A 38 -13.01 -11.16 5.18
N ALA A 39 -13.55 -12.24 4.62
CA ALA A 39 -14.97 -12.53 4.71
C ALA A 39 -15.40 -12.78 6.17
N MET A 40 -14.57 -13.47 6.96
CA MET A 40 -14.82 -13.65 8.40
C MET A 40 -14.75 -12.31 9.15
N ALA A 41 -13.72 -11.50 8.90
CA ALA A 41 -13.57 -10.19 9.53
C ALA A 41 -14.77 -9.27 9.26
N ARG A 42 -15.30 -9.24 8.03
CA ARG A 42 -16.51 -8.48 7.66
C ARG A 42 -17.77 -8.95 8.39
N ARG A 43 -17.85 -10.23 8.75
CA ARG A 43 -18.99 -10.80 9.49
C ARG A 43 -18.90 -10.53 10.99
N GLU A 44 -17.68 -10.59 11.54
CA GLU A 44 -17.41 -10.52 12.97
C GLU A 44 -17.24 -9.09 13.50
N VAL A 45 -16.74 -8.18 12.66
CA VAL A 45 -16.38 -6.82 13.06
C VAL A 45 -17.43 -5.82 12.57
N PRO A 46 -17.94 -4.93 13.43
CA PRO A 46 -18.81 -3.83 13.00
C PRO A 46 -18.14 -3.01 11.89
N CYS A 47 -18.82 -2.90 10.74
CA CYS A 47 -18.27 -2.25 9.56
C CYS A 47 -19.33 -1.46 8.78
N ARG A 48 -18.84 -0.50 7.99
CA ARG A 48 -19.60 0.19 6.95
C ARG A 48 -18.92 -0.15 5.63
N LEU A 49 -19.60 -0.93 4.80
CA LEU A 49 -19.06 -1.42 3.54
C LEU A 49 -19.48 -0.51 2.37
N ASP A 50 -18.64 -0.47 1.34
CA ASP A 50 -18.88 0.17 0.05
C ASP A 50 -19.23 1.66 0.16
N VAL A 51 -18.62 2.35 1.13
CA VAL A 51 -18.77 3.80 1.29
C VAL A 51 -18.09 4.47 0.11
N ARG A 52 -18.84 5.25 -0.66
CA ARG A 52 -18.32 5.95 -1.84
C ARG A 52 -17.52 7.18 -1.44
N TYR A 53 -16.30 7.28 -1.94
CA TYR A 53 -15.49 8.50 -1.84
C TYR A 53 -15.44 9.28 -3.17
N GLY A 54 -15.86 8.66 -4.28
CA GLY A 54 -15.88 9.27 -5.61
C GLY A 54 -16.94 8.66 -6.55
N PRO A 55 -17.07 9.21 -7.77
CA PRO A 55 -18.08 8.79 -8.75
C PRO A 55 -17.81 7.42 -9.41
N GLY A 56 -16.55 6.98 -9.48
CA GLY A 56 -16.13 5.73 -10.11
C GLY A 56 -16.66 4.48 -9.41
N ALA A 57 -16.74 3.38 -10.15
CA ALA A 57 -17.19 2.10 -9.60
C ALA A 57 -16.23 1.56 -8.52
N GLY A 58 -14.92 1.71 -8.74
CA GLY A 58 -13.88 1.36 -7.77
C GLY A 58 -13.61 2.43 -6.71
N GLU A 59 -14.29 3.58 -6.73
CA GLU A 59 -14.06 4.66 -5.76
C GLU A 59 -14.88 4.45 -4.47
N THR A 60 -14.62 3.30 -3.83
CA THR A 60 -15.27 2.87 -2.58
C THR A 60 -14.24 2.51 -1.51
N LEU A 61 -14.65 2.57 -0.25
CA LEU A 61 -13.86 2.14 0.90
C LEU A 61 -14.74 1.46 1.94
N ASP A 62 -14.12 0.64 2.78
CA ASP A 62 -14.77 0.01 3.92
C ASP A 62 -14.19 0.55 5.21
N ILE A 63 -15.06 0.82 6.18
CA ILE A 63 -14.70 1.42 7.46
C ILE A 63 -15.01 0.45 8.58
N PHE A 64 -14.03 0.17 9.42
CA PHE A 64 -14.12 -0.64 10.62
C PHE A 64 -13.79 0.26 11.83
N PRO A 65 -14.80 0.88 12.46
CA PRO A 65 -14.57 1.81 13.56
C PRO A 65 -13.87 1.15 14.76
N ALA A 66 -12.98 1.89 15.40
CA ALA A 66 -12.37 1.50 16.67
C ALA A 66 -13.43 1.15 17.73
N PRO A 67 -13.12 0.25 18.69
CA PRO A 67 -13.97 0.09 19.86
C PRO A 67 -13.96 1.37 20.72
N GLY A 68 -15.12 1.74 21.26
CA GLY A 68 -15.26 2.90 22.16
C GLY A 68 -15.87 4.14 21.48
N SER A 69 -15.80 5.28 22.18
CA SER A 69 -16.45 6.54 21.77
C SER A 69 -15.48 7.71 21.59
N ALA A 70 -14.20 7.55 21.92
CA ALA A 70 -13.19 8.58 21.73
C ALA A 70 -12.71 8.60 20.25
N PRO A 71 -12.33 9.76 19.70
CA PRO A 71 -11.66 9.84 18.41
C PRO A 71 -10.40 8.96 18.38
N ALA A 72 -10.36 8.03 17.43
CA ALA A 72 -9.32 7.01 17.33
C ALA A 72 -8.36 7.29 16.15
N PRO A 73 -7.08 6.87 16.23
CA PRO A 73 -6.19 6.80 15.07
C PRO A 73 -6.86 6.11 13.90
N ILE A 74 -6.63 6.63 12.70
CA ILE A 74 -7.14 6.03 11.46
C ILE A 74 -5.98 5.34 10.76
N HIS A 75 -6.12 4.05 10.49
CA HIS A 75 -5.23 3.31 9.62
C HIS A 75 -5.92 3.09 8.27
N VAL A 76 -5.33 3.60 7.20
CA VAL A 76 -5.80 3.39 5.83
C VAL A 76 -4.94 2.31 5.17
N PHE A 77 -5.55 1.22 4.73
CA PHE A 77 -4.88 0.14 4.00
C PHE A 77 -5.18 0.22 2.50
N VAL A 78 -4.13 0.08 1.68
CA VAL A 78 -4.20 0.01 0.23
C VAL A 78 -3.78 -1.38 -0.25
N HIS A 79 -4.65 -2.05 -1.00
CA HIS A 79 -4.41 -3.43 -1.42
C HIS A 79 -3.39 -3.57 -2.56
N GLY A 80 -2.93 -4.80 -2.80
CA GLY A 80 -2.01 -5.14 -3.89
C GLY A 80 -2.72 -5.57 -5.17
N GLY A 81 -2.05 -6.41 -5.97
CA GLY A 81 -2.63 -7.00 -7.19
C GLY A 81 -2.11 -6.40 -8.50
N TYR A 82 -0.89 -5.84 -8.50
CA TYR A 82 -0.27 -5.21 -9.68
C TYR A 82 -1.19 -4.21 -10.37
N TRP A 83 -1.98 -3.45 -9.61
CA TRP A 83 -2.93 -2.45 -10.12
C TRP A 83 -3.99 -2.95 -11.12
N ARG A 84 -4.06 -4.27 -11.37
CA ARG A 84 -4.90 -4.89 -12.41
C ARG A 84 -5.82 -5.99 -11.87
N ALA A 85 -5.76 -6.26 -10.58
CA ALA A 85 -6.51 -7.32 -9.93
C ALA A 85 -6.75 -7.04 -8.43
N LEU A 86 -7.62 -7.88 -7.84
CA LEU A 86 -8.04 -7.88 -6.44
C LEU A 86 -8.98 -6.72 -6.08
N ASP A 87 -9.55 -6.79 -4.87
CA ASP A 87 -10.47 -5.80 -4.32
C ASP A 87 -10.20 -5.61 -2.83
N LYS A 88 -10.61 -4.48 -2.24
CA LYS A 88 -10.62 -4.27 -0.77
C LYS A 88 -11.30 -5.41 0.01
N ALA A 89 -12.20 -6.17 -0.62
CA ALA A 89 -12.83 -7.37 -0.10
C ALA A 89 -11.89 -8.51 0.23
N ASP A 90 -10.75 -8.59 -0.44
CA ASP A 90 -9.75 -9.62 -0.17
C ASP A 90 -8.86 -9.25 1.02
N PHE A 91 -8.86 -7.99 1.47
CA PHE A 91 -7.90 -7.47 2.46
C PHE A 91 -8.54 -6.91 3.73
N SER A 92 -9.83 -7.14 3.96
CA SER A 92 -10.49 -6.72 5.21
C SER A 92 -9.94 -7.39 6.46
N TYR A 93 -9.21 -8.51 6.34
CA TYR A 93 -8.54 -9.17 7.47
C TYR A 93 -7.55 -8.26 8.21
N VAL A 94 -7.01 -7.22 7.57
CA VAL A 94 -6.06 -6.27 8.20
C VAL A 94 -6.66 -5.57 9.42
N VAL A 95 -8.00 -5.53 9.52
CA VAL A 95 -8.70 -5.02 10.70
C VAL A 95 -8.31 -5.77 11.98
N ARG A 96 -7.95 -7.06 11.87
CA ARG A 96 -7.59 -7.90 13.02
C ARG A 96 -6.30 -7.43 13.69
N ALA A 97 -5.35 -6.88 12.94
CA ALA A 97 -4.11 -6.34 13.51
C ALA A 97 -4.32 -5.02 14.25
N PHE A 98 -5.15 -4.12 13.73
CA PHE A 98 -5.12 -2.72 14.19
C PHE A 98 -6.33 -2.33 15.05
N ARG A 99 -7.51 -2.88 14.77
CA ARG A 99 -8.73 -2.51 15.50
C ARG A 99 -8.69 -2.90 16.98
N PRO A 100 -8.22 -4.10 17.38
CA PRO A 100 -8.12 -4.45 18.80
C PRO A 100 -7.22 -3.51 19.60
N ALA A 101 -6.21 -2.92 18.96
CA ALA A 101 -5.32 -1.93 19.57
C ALA A 101 -5.93 -0.51 19.67
N GLY A 102 -7.17 -0.32 19.20
CA GLY A 102 -7.89 0.95 19.30
C GLY A 102 -7.85 1.82 18.05
N ALA A 103 -7.43 1.29 16.89
CA ALA A 103 -7.49 2.00 15.62
C ALA A 103 -8.85 1.85 14.92
N THR A 104 -9.28 2.90 14.23
CA THR A 104 -10.26 2.78 13.15
C THR A 104 -9.51 2.35 11.90
N VAL A 105 -9.96 1.29 11.24
CA VAL A 105 -9.33 0.77 10.03
C VAL A 105 -10.19 1.10 8.82
N VAL A 106 -9.58 1.63 7.78
CA VAL A 106 -10.20 1.94 6.50
C VAL A 106 -9.48 1.16 5.42
N VAL A 107 -10.19 0.36 4.63
CA VAL A 107 -9.61 -0.36 3.49
C VAL A 107 -10.16 0.27 2.22
N ILE A 108 -9.30 0.90 1.43
CA ILE A 108 -9.73 1.60 0.20
C ILE A 108 -9.68 0.65 -1.00
N ASN A 109 -10.61 0.85 -1.93
CA ASN A 109 -10.58 0.30 -3.27
C ASN A 109 -10.15 1.41 -4.25
N TYR A 110 -9.83 1.02 -5.47
CA TYR A 110 -9.56 1.94 -6.58
C TYR A 110 -9.82 1.24 -7.92
N ALA A 111 -9.96 1.99 -9.01
CA ALA A 111 -10.11 1.42 -10.34
C ALA A 111 -8.82 0.70 -10.79
N LEU A 112 -8.99 -0.36 -11.58
CA LEU A 112 -7.88 -1.20 -12.05
C LEU A 112 -7.47 -0.82 -13.48
N LEU A 113 -6.19 -0.96 -13.81
CA LEU A 113 -5.71 -0.79 -15.18
C LEU A 113 -6.20 -1.97 -16.06
N PRO A 114 -6.54 -1.75 -17.34
CA PRO A 114 -6.47 -0.48 -18.08
C PRO A 114 -7.80 0.30 -18.11
N SER A 115 -8.74 0.07 -17.18
CA SER A 115 -10.02 0.81 -17.17
C SER A 115 -9.83 2.30 -16.89
N VAL A 116 -8.76 2.63 -16.18
CA VAL A 116 -8.17 3.96 -16.02
C VAL A 116 -6.66 3.84 -16.26
N ASP A 117 -5.96 4.97 -16.32
CA ASP A 117 -4.50 4.99 -16.35
C ASP A 117 -3.90 5.10 -14.93
N MET A 118 -2.58 5.01 -14.79
CA MET A 118 -1.91 5.05 -13.49
C MET A 118 -2.10 6.41 -12.78
N ASP A 119 -2.18 7.52 -13.53
CA ASP A 119 -2.35 8.84 -12.92
C ASP A 119 -3.72 8.97 -12.26
N GLU A 120 -4.76 8.51 -12.95
CA GLU A 120 -6.12 8.48 -12.42
C GLU A 120 -6.23 7.51 -11.24
N LEU A 121 -5.63 6.32 -11.30
CA LEU A 121 -5.59 5.39 -10.17
C LEU A 121 -4.94 6.03 -8.92
N VAL A 122 -3.78 6.68 -9.08
CA VAL A 122 -3.11 7.38 -7.97
C VAL A 122 -3.97 8.55 -7.47
N ARG A 123 -4.61 9.30 -8.38
CA ARG A 123 -5.56 10.38 -8.02
C ARG A 123 -6.73 9.84 -7.18
N GLN A 124 -7.27 8.68 -7.52
CA GLN A 124 -8.36 8.03 -6.78
C GLN A 124 -7.92 7.64 -5.36
N CYS A 125 -6.72 7.08 -5.19
CA CYS A 125 -6.18 6.77 -3.87
C CYS A 125 -6.01 8.04 -3.02
N ARG A 126 -5.52 9.14 -3.62
CA ARG A 126 -5.42 10.44 -2.94
C ARG A 126 -6.80 10.98 -2.56
N ALA A 127 -7.79 10.84 -3.44
CA ALA A 127 -9.17 11.25 -3.17
C ALA A 127 -9.78 10.44 -2.00
N ALA A 128 -9.48 9.14 -1.90
CA ALA A 128 -9.90 8.32 -0.78
C ALA A 128 -9.36 8.83 0.56
N VAL A 129 -8.05 9.13 0.64
CA VAL A 129 -7.45 9.70 1.87
C VAL A 129 -8.00 11.09 2.19
N ALA A 130 -8.19 11.95 1.19
CA ALA A 130 -8.81 13.26 1.38
C ALA A 130 -10.24 13.12 1.94
N TRP A 131 -11.03 12.18 1.42
CA TRP A 131 -12.36 11.87 1.92
C TRP A 131 -12.31 11.37 3.36
N VAL A 132 -11.39 10.45 3.69
CA VAL A 132 -11.20 9.92 5.05
C VAL A 132 -10.87 11.05 6.03
N TYR A 133 -9.94 11.94 5.67
CA TYR A 133 -9.57 13.09 6.49
C TYR A 133 -10.78 14.00 6.77
N GLN A 134 -11.54 14.35 5.72
CA GLN A 134 -12.69 15.24 5.83
C GLN A 134 -13.88 14.61 6.59
N ASN A 135 -14.03 13.28 6.53
CA ASN A 135 -15.16 12.57 7.11
C ASN A 135 -14.83 11.83 8.42
N ALA A 136 -13.59 11.92 8.90
CA ALA A 136 -13.07 11.21 10.09
C ALA A 136 -14.05 11.16 11.26
N ARG A 137 -14.61 12.32 11.63
CA ARG A 137 -15.53 12.44 12.76
C ARG A 137 -16.80 11.60 12.60
N SER A 138 -17.29 11.38 11.38
CA SER A 138 -18.54 10.63 11.11
C SER A 138 -18.45 9.14 11.46
N PHE A 139 -17.23 8.63 11.64
CA PHE A 139 -16.97 7.24 11.99
C PHE A 139 -16.03 7.09 13.21
N GLY A 140 -15.89 8.15 14.01
CA GLY A 140 -15.09 8.12 15.25
C GLY A 140 -13.57 8.14 15.03
N GLY A 141 -13.11 8.55 13.85
CA GLY A 141 -11.70 8.76 13.57
C GLY A 141 -11.20 10.15 13.99
N ASP A 142 -9.92 10.23 14.32
CA ASP A 142 -9.16 11.46 14.50
C ASP A 142 -8.40 11.79 13.21
N ALA A 143 -8.81 12.85 12.50
CA ALA A 143 -8.20 13.26 11.24
C ALA A 143 -6.73 13.67 11.38
N GLN A 144 -6.28 14.06 12.58
CA GLN A 144 -4.89 14.46 12.84
C GLN A 144 -3.97 13.26 13.14
N ARG A 145 -4.53 12.05 13.17
CA ARG A 145 -3.84 10.79 13.46
C ARG A 145 -4.14 9.77 12.37
N LEU A 146 -3.86 10.14 11.12
CA LEU A 146 -4.09 9.31 9.94
C LEU A 146 -2.78 8.68 9.48
N PHE A 147 -2.80 7.36 9.36
CA PHE A 147 -1.67 6.51 9.00
C PHE A 147 -2.03 5.71 7.77
N VAL A 148 -1.04 5.42 6.92
CA VAL A 148 -1.27 4.61 5.71
C VAL A 148 -0.36 3.39 5.69
N SER A 149 -0.86 2.28 5.15
CA SER A 149 0.02 1.22 4.71
C SER A 149 -0.53 0.55 3.46
N GLY A 150 0.31 -0.17 2.74
CA GLY A 150 -0.19 -1.00 1.65
C GLY A 150 0.79 -2.08 1.24
N HIS A 151 0.25 -3.11 0.59
CA HIS A 151 1.00 -4.29 0.19
C HIS A 151 1.20 -4.35 -1.32
N SER A 152 2.41 -4.66 -1.79
CA SER A 152 2.73 -4.82 -3.21
C SER A 152 2.45 -3.53 -4.00
N ALA A 153 1.58 -3.56 -5.01
CA ALA A 153 1.03 -2.36 -5.66
C ALA A 153 0.43 -1.35 -4.65
N GLY A 154 -0.11 -1.80 -3.52
CA GLY A 154 -0.54 -0.93 -2.44
C GLY A 154 0.61 -0.28 -1.67
N GLY A 155 1.77 -0.95 -1.59
CA GLY A 155 2.99 -0.37 -1.00
C GLY A 155 3.55 0.76 -1.85
N HIS A 156 3.49 0.60 -3.18
CA HIS A 156 3.69 1.69 -4.15
C HIS A 156 2.75 2.87 -3.87
N LEU A 157 1.45 2.60 -3.74
CA LEU A 157 0.43 3.63 -3.53
C LEU A 157 0.57 4.31 -2.18
N ALA A 158 0.94 3.59 -1.12
CA ALA A 158 1.26 4.16 0.19
C ALA A 158 2.42 5.16 0.09
N ALA A 159 3.49 4.83 -0.65
CA ALA A 159 4.59 5.78 -0.89
C ALA A 159 4.14 6.99 -1.73
N MET A 160 3.31 6.81 -2.76
CA MET A 160 2.73 7.92 -3.53
C MET A 160 1.85 8.85 -2.67
N LEU A 161 1.09 8.28 -1.73
CA LEU A 161 0.28 9.03 -0.76
C LEU A 161 1.18 9.85 0.19
N MET A 162 2.26 9.26 0.69
CA MET A 162 3.26 9.95 1.53
C MET A 162 4.00 11.08 0.80
N SER A 163 4.10 10.99 -0.54
CA SER A 163 4.69 12.01 -1.41
C SER A 163 3.71 13.09 -1.89
N THR A 164 2.44 13.04 -1.48
CA THR A 164 1.40 13.93 -2.02
C THR A 164 1.49 15.35 -1.45
N ASP A 165 1.44 16.35 -2.34
CA ASP A 165 1.18 17.74 -1.95
C ASP A 165 -0.32 17.92 -1.66
N TRP A 166 -0.71 17.63 -0.42
CA TRP A 166 -2.09 17.69 0.05
C TRP A 166 -2.74 19.08 -0.06
N PRO A 167 -2.04 20.20 0.23
CA PRO A 167 -2.54 21.53 -0.04
C PRO A 167 -2.90 21.75 -1.51
N ALA A 168 -2.00 21.38 -2.43
CA ALA A 168 -2.27 21.53 -3.86
C ALA A 168 -3.36 20.59 -4.37
N PHE A 169 -3.45 19.37 -3.83
CA PHE A 169 -4.39 18.35 -4.26
C PHE A 169 -5.83 18.62 -3.80
N ALA A 170 -6.02 18.98 -2.53
CA ALA A 170 -7.35 19.05 -1.92
C ALA A 170 -7.53 20.20 -0.91
N GLY A 171 -6.59 21.15 -0.84
CA GLY A 171 -6.63 22.25 0.15
C GLY A 171 -6.52 21.76 1.60
N LEU A 172 -5.95 20.58 1.81
CA LEU A 172 -5.75 19.98 3.13
C LEU A 172 -4.38 20.38 3.71
N PRO A 173 -4.14 20.20 5.02
CA PRO A 173 -2.83 20.42 5.61
C PRO A 173 -1.72 19.61 4.92
N ALA A 174 -0.48 20.10 4.96
CA ALA A 174 0.65 19.39 4.34
C ALA A 174 0.96 18.04 5.02
N ASP A 175 0.55 17.89 6.27
CA ASP A 175 0.81 16.77 7.18
C ASP A 175 -0.43 15.89 7.41
N VAL A 176 -1.30 15.74 6.39
CA VAL A 176 -2.48 14.86 6.44
C VAL A 176 -2.15 13.44 6.89
N ILE A 177 -1.03 12.88 6.43
CA ILE A 177 -0.58 11.54 6.84
C ILE A 177 0.56 11.67 7.84
N THR A 178 0.34 11.15 9.05
CA THR A 178 1.30 11.21 10.16
C THR A 178 2.50 10.27 9.94
N ALA A 179 2.27 9.05 9.44
CA ALA A 179 3.32 8.10 9.05
C ALA A 179 2.78 7.05 8.06
N GLY A 180 3.68 6.40 7.33
CA GLY A 180 3.35 5.42 6.31
C GLY A 180 4.16 4.14 6.42
N CYS A 181 3.61 3.04 5.89
CA CYS A 181 4.32 1.77 5.72
C CYS A 181 4.10 1.17 4.31
N GLY A 182 5.16 1.08 3.52
CA GLY A 182 5.14 0.32 2.26
C GLY A 182 5.59 -1.12 2.51
N ILE A 183 4.75 -2.10 2.17
CA ILE A 183 5.04 -3.52 2.39
C ILE A 183 5.25 -4.18 1.03
N SER A 184 6.46 -4.67 0.76
CA SER A 184 6.85 -5.30 -0.51
C SER A 184 6.49 -4.43 -1.73
N GLY A 185 6.72 -3.13 -1.63
CA GLY A 185 6.23 -2.17 -2.63
C GLY A 185 7.07 -2.10 -3.91
N LEU A 186 6.52 -1.39 -4.89
CA LEU A 186 7.15 -1.12 -6.19
C LEU A 186 7.36 0.39 -6.32
N TYR A 187 8.59 0.86 -6.19
CA TYR A 187 8.94 2.27 -6.04
C TYR A 187 9.60 2.89 -7.28
N ASP A 188 10.01 2.03 -8.23
CA ASP A 188 10.45 2.36 -9.59
C ASP A 188 9.63 1.53 -10.59
N LEU A 189 8.82 2.22 -11.41
CA LEU A 189 7.93 1.60 -12.38
C LEU A 189 8.56 1.41 -13.76
N GLU A 190 9.78 1.89 -14.00
CA GLU A 190 10.48 1.64 -15.26
C GLU A 190 10.70 0.14 -15.54
N PRO A 191 11.21 -0.68 -14.60
CA PRO A 191 11.33 -2.12 -14.84
C PRO A 191 9.96 -2.81 -15.01
N ILE A 192 8.92 -2.31 -14.34
CA ILE A 192 7.54 -2.80 -14.54
C ILE A 192 7.04 -2.51 -15.96
N ARG A 193 7.36 -1.33 -16.49
CA ARG A 193 7.05 -0.94 -17.87
C ARG A 193 7.75 -1.82 -18.90
N LEU A 194 8.93 -2.34 -18.55
CA LEU A 194 9.77 -3.13 -19.43
C LEU A 194 9.48 -4.63 -19.38
N CYS A 195 8.85 -5.14 -18.31
CA CYS A 195 8.51 -6.56 -18.14
C CYS A 195 7.11 -6.92 -18.70
N TYR A 196 6.76 -8.20 -18.62
CA TYR A 196 5.53 -8.79 -19.16
C TYR A 196 4.24 -8.13 -18.64
N LEU A 197 4.25 -7.57 -17.44
CA LEU A 197 3.09 -6.90 -16.83
C LEU A 197 2.57 -5.76 -17.70
N ASN A 198 3.46 -5.09 -18.44
CA ASN A 198 3.08 -3.93 -19.23
C ASN A 198 2.16 -4.24 -20.41
N ALA A 199 2.03 -5.52 -20.81
CA ALA A 199 1.01 -5.94 -21.76
C ALA A 199 -0.42 -5.58 -21.29
N ASP A 200 -0.65 -5.64 -19.97
CA ASP A 200 -1.92 -5.28 -19.35
C ASP A 200 -1.92 -3.82 -18.85
N LEU A 201 -0.81 -3.36 -18.26
CA LEU A 201 -0.73 -2.05 -17.63
C LEU A 201 -0.64 -0.88 -18.62
N ARG A 202 -0.10 -1.09 -19.82
CA ARG A 202 0.02 -0.06 -20.88
C ARG A 202 0.70 1.25 -20.41
N LEU A 203 1.65 1.14 -19.49
CA LEU A 203 2.42 2.27 -18.97
C LEU A 203 3.32 2.85 -20.07
N GLY A 204 3.19 4.15 -20.31
CA GLY A 204 4.15 4.93 -21.08
C GLY A 204 5.34 5.39 -20.21
N PRO A 205 6.50 5.73 -20.80
CA PRO A 205 7.71 6.14 -20.06
C PRO A 205 7.46 7.29 -19.09
N GLU A 206 6.80 8.36 -19.54
CA GLU A 206 6.51 9.52 -18.69
C GLU A 206 5.53 9.19 -17.55
N GLN A 207 4.60 8.25 -17.79
CA GLN A 207 3.63 7.84 -16.77
C GLN A 207 4.29 6.97 -15.70
N ALA A 208 5.14 6.02 -16.11
CA ALA A 208 5.97 5.25 -15.19
C ALA A 208 6.84 6.19 -14.35
N ARG A 209 7.54 7.15 -14.97
CA ARG A 209 8.43 8.07 -14.27
C ARG A 209 7.70 8.92 -13.21
N ARG A 210 6.59 9.56 -13.55
CA ARG A 210 5.86 10.44 -12.61
C ARG A 210 5.09 9.68 -11.52
N ASN A 211 4.79 8.40 -11.75
CA ASN A 211 4.20 7.52 -10.76
C ASN A 211 5.22 6.60 -10.07
N SER A 212 6.52 6.87 -10.19
CA SER A 212 7.54 6.17 -9.43
C SER A 212 7.91 6.99 -8.18
N PRO A 213 7.59 6.51 -6.96
CA PRO A 213 7.97 7.17 -5.70
C PRO A 213 9.44 7.62 -5.62
N ILE A 214 10.36 6.85 -6.23
CA ILE A 214 11.79 7.19 -6.26
C ILE A 214 12.07 8.55 -6.95
N HIS A 215 11.18 9.01 -7.83
CA HIS A 215 11.30 10.29 -8.54
C HIS A 215 10.43 11.41 -7.95
N THR A 216 9.63 11.11 -6.92
CA THR A 216 8.66 12.06 -6.33
C THR A 216 8.87 12.24 -4.82
N VAL A 217 10.07 12.00 -4.32
CA VAL A 217 10.42 12.21 -2.90
C VAL A 217 10.04 13.64 -2.47
N PRO A 218 9.17 13.80 -1.46
CA PRO A 218 8.63 15.10 -1.10
C PRO A 218 9.68 15.96 -0.38
N ALA A 219 9.37 17.25 -0.21
CA ALA A 219 10.21 18.14 0.60
C ALA A 219 10.01 17.90 2.11
N ARG A 220 8.81 17.43 2.50
CA ARG A 220 8.41 17.11 3.88
C ARG A 220 7.45 15.94 3.84
N SER A 221 7.58 15.02 4.79
CA SER A 221 6.67 13.90 4.97
C SER A 221 6.82 13.34 6.39
N GLY A 222 5.82 12.61 6.86
CA GLY A 222 5.95 11.79 8.06
C GLY A 222 6.95 10.64 7.86
N PRO A 223 7.31 9.91 8.93
CA PRO A 223 8.18 8.75 8.83
C PRO A 223 7.61 7.67 7.89
N LEU A 224 8.47 7.09 7.06
CA LEU A 224 8.14 5.98 6.18
C LEU A 224 8.85 4.70 6.65
N LEU A 225 8.09 3.64 6.85
CA LEU A 225 8.63 2.29 7.05
C LEU A 225 8.53 1.54 5.72
N LEU A 226 9.59 0.89 5.28
CA LEU A 226 9.59 0.02 4.11
C LEU A 226 9.90 -1.40 4.56
N ALA A 227 8.89 -2.27 4.56
CA ALA A 227 9.05 -3.67 4.89
C ALA A 227 9.19 -4.50 3.61
N VAL A 228 10.13 -5.43 3.58
CA VAL A 228 10.37 -6.33 2.44
C VAL A 228 10.62 -7.74 2.95
N GLY A 229 10.05 -8.76 2.29
CA GLY A 229 10.26 -10.14 2.68
C GLY A 229 11.67 -10.60 2.30
N GLY A 230 12.41 -11.20 3.22
CA GLY A 230 13.79 -11.66 2.97
C GLY A 230 13.92 -12.80 1.94
N LEU A 231 12.80 -13.38 1.50
CA LEU A 231 12.74 -14.39 0.42
C LEU A 231 12.22 -13.80 -0.90
N GLU A 232 12.11 -12.48 -1.02
CA GLU A 232 11.67 -11.82 -2.26
C GLU A 232 12.79 -11.69 -3.30
N GLY A 233 12.40 -11.29 -4.52
CA GLY A 233 13.36 -11.06 -5.62
C GLY A 233 14.29 -9.88 -5.35
N ALA A 234 15.42 -9.88 -6.04
CA ALA A 234 16.42 -8.81 -5.94
C ALA A 234 15.84 -7.44 -6.27
N GLU A 235 14.87 -7.36 -7.19
CA GLU A 235 14.22 -6.09 -7.52
C GLU A 235 13.40 -5.50 -6.36
N TYR A 236 12.79 -6.32 -5.50
CA TYR A 236 12.05 -5.82 -4.33
C TYR A 236 12.99 -5.22 -3.28
N HIS A 237 14.14 -5.87 -3.04
CA HIS A 237 15.18 -5.35 -2.16
C HIS A 237 15.79 -4.07 -2.74
N ARG A 238 16.21 -4.09 -4.02
CA ARG A 238 16.79 -2.93 -4.70
C ARG A 238 15.88 -1.71 -4.63
N GLN A 239 14.61 -1.86 -5.00
CA GLN A 239 13.67 -0.74 -5.00
C GLN A 239 13.41 -0.21 -3.59
N THR A 240 13.35 -1.09 -2.58
CA THR A 240 13.20 -0.71 -1.17
C THR A 240 14.39 0.11 -0.69
N ASP A 241 15.61 -0.38 -0.93
CA ASP A 241 16.84 0.28 -0.52
C ASP A 241 17.05 1.63 -1.23
N GLU A 242 16.79 1.69 -2.53
CA GLU A 242 16.90 2.92 -3.31
C GLU A 242 15.90 3.98 -2.84
N LEU A 243 14.65 3.59 -2.55
CA LEU A 243 13.66 4.52 -2.04
C LEU A 243 14.05 5.05 -0.66
N ALA A 244 14.48 4.17 0.24
CA ALA A 244 14.95 4.54 1.57
C ALA A 244 16.11 5.52 1.49
N LEU A 245 17.10 5.23 0.64
CA LEU A 245 18.25 6.11 0.43
C LEU A 245 17.83 7.47 -0.14
N ALA A 246 16.89 7.51 -1.08
CA ALA A 246 16.39 8.75 -1.67
C ALA A 246 15.63 9.61 -0.64
N TRP A 247 14.83 8.99 0.24
CA TRP A 247 14.18 9.65 1.38
C TRP A 247 15.21 10.22 2.36
N GLN A 248 16.19 9.40 2.75
CA GLN A 248 17.24 9.79 3.70
C GLN A 248 18.13 10.92 3.16
N LYS A 249 18.45 10.92 1.86
CA LYS A 249 19.17 12.02 1.19
C LYS A 249 18.41 13.35 1.23
N ARG A 250 17.08 13.32 1.39
CA ARG A 250 16.24 14.51 1.61
C ARG A 250 16.06 14.87 3.09
N GLY A 251 16.73 14.15 4.00
CA GLY A 251 16.61 14.35 5.44
C GLY A 251 15.28 13.85 6.02
N LEU A 252 14.53 13.03 5.28
CA LEU A 252 13.28 12.44 5.75
C LEU A 252 13.56 11.14 6.52
N ALA A 253 12.75 10.87 7.53
CA ALA A 253 12.82 9.62 8.29
C ALA A 253 12.32 8.45 7.43
N CYS A 254 13.20 7.50 7.13
CA CYS A 254 12.84 6.25 6.46
C CYS A 254 13.61 5.09 7.08
N GLU A 255 12.88 4.05 7.47
CA GLU A 255 13.42 2.80 8.02
C GLU A 255 13.13 1.65 7.06
N VAL A 256 14.08 0.74 6.89
CA VAL A 256 13.91 -0.51 6.15
C VAL A 256 13.80 -1.65 7.15
N MET A 257 12.80 -2.51 6.97
CA MET A 257 12.55 -3.69 7.77
C MET A 257 12.64 -4.92 6.86
N ASP A 258 13.80 -5.56 6.85
CA ASP A 258 14.00 -6.85 6.18
C ASP A 258 13.37 -7.96 7.04
N MET A 259 12.33 -8.61 6.51
CA MET A 259 11.56 -9.62 7.22
C MET A 259 12.05 -11.01 6.83
N ALA A 260 13.06 -11.48 7.55
CA ALA A 260 13.66 -12.80 7.34
C ALA A 260 12.61 -13.91 7.31
N GLY A 261 12.70 -14.79 6.31
CA GLY A 261 11.80 -15.93 6.13
C GLY A 261 10.41 -15.58 5.57
N GLN A 262 10.11 -14.29 5.34
CA GLN A 262 8.89 -13.89 4.66
C GLN A 262 9.10 -13.84 3.14
N ASN A 263 8.12 -14.33 2.39
CA ASN A 263 8.00 -14.11 0.96
C ASN A 263 6.93 -13.04 0.67
N HIS A 264 6.74 -12.71 -0.62
CA HIS A 264 5.81 -11.66 -1.07
C HIS A 264 4.36 -11.84 -0.57
N PHE A 265 3.94 -13.06 -0.24
CA PHE A 265 2.60 -13.34 0.28
C PHE A 265 2.61 -13.45 1.81
N THR A 266 3.50 -14.25 2.41
CA THR A 266 3.49 -14.44 3.87
C THR A 266 3.77 -13.16 4.67
N ILE A 267 4.44 -12.17 4.07
CA ILE A 267 4.59 -10.85 4.71
C ILE A 267 3.25 -10.14 4.93
N ALA A 268 2.28 -10.28 4.02
CA ALA A 268 0.95 -9.71 4.19
C ALA A 268 0.12 -10.48 5.25
N ASP A 269 0.38 -11.78 5.42
CA ASP A 269 -0.23 -12.60 6.49
C ASP A 269 0.06 -12.04 7.89
N GLN A 270 1.16 -11.31 8.06
CA GLN A 270 1.50 -10.64 9.33
C GLN A 270 0.39 -9.70 9.79
N LEU A 271 -0.41 -9.13 8.88
CA LEU A 271 -1.51 -8.22 9.20
C LEU A 271 -2.79 -8.93 9.70
N THR A 272 -2.77 -10.26 9.83
CA THR A 272 -3.85 -11.01 10.50
C THR A 272 -3.71 -11.04 12.03
N ASP A 273 -2.54 -10.70 12.56
CA ASP A 273 -2.20 -10.83 13.99
C ASP A 273 -1.59 -9.53 14.52
N PRO A 274 -2.16 -8.89 15.56
CA PRO A 274 -1.56 -7.72 16.20
C PRO A 274 -0.17 -7.98 16.81
N ALA A 275 0.13 -9.22 17.20
CA ALA A 275 1.41 -9.59 17.83
C ALA A 275 2.53 -9.86 16.81
N SER A 276 2.22 -9.89 15.52
CA SER A 276 3.21 -10.08 14.47
C SER A 276 4.26 -8.98 14.47
N GLU A 277 5.41 -9.23 13.85
CA GLU A 277 6.50 -8.25 13.83
C GLU A 277 6.10 -6.97 13.08
N LEU A 278 5.49 -7.14 11.91
CA LEU A 278 5.04 -6.05 11.04
C LEU A 278 3.88 -5.27 11.67
N SER A 279 2.88 -5.95 12.23
CA SER A 279 1.75 -5.29 12.89
C SER A 279 2.22 -4.43 14.06
N ARG A 280 3.13 -4.94 14.89
CA ARG A 280 3.73 -4.16 15.98
C ARG A 280 4.51 -2.95 15.48
N ALA A 281 5.21 -3.06 14.35
CA ALA A 281 5.93 -1.92 13.76
C ALA A 281 4.97 -0.81 13.32
N ILE A 282 3.88 -1.18 12.63
CA ILE A 282 2.86 -0.22 12.20
C ILE A 282 2.10 0.37 13.41
N LEU A 283 1.74 -0.44 14.40
CA LEU A 283 1.09 0.03 15.64
C LEU A 283 1.97 1.04 16.40
N ARG A 284 3.29 0.85 16.43
CA ARG A 284 4.23 1.81 17.03
C ARG A 284 4.19 3.17 16.32
N GLN A 285 4.10 3.19 14.99
CA GLN A 285 3.93 4.46 14.24
C GLN A 285 2.66 5.19 14.68
N MET A 286 1.60 4.45 15.06
CA MET A 286 0.32 4.99 15.51
C MET A 286 0.29 5.41 16.99
N GLY A 287 1.35 5.12 17.75
CA GLY A 287 1.39 5.28 19.21
C GLY A 287 0.48 4.27 19.94
N LEU A 288 0.23 3.12 19.34
CA LEU A 288 -0.57 2.02 19.89
C LEU A 288 0.34 0.87 20.36
N ARG A 289 -0.21 0.00 21.22
CA ARG A 289 0.50 -1.17 21.78
C ARG A 289 0.05 -2.46 21.11
#